data_AF-R6GUZ2-F1
#
_entry.id   AF-R6GUZ2-F1
#
_cell.length_a   1.000
_cell.length_b   1.000
_cell.length_c   1.000
_cell.angle_alpha   90.00
_cell.angle_beta   90.00
_cell.angle_gamma   90.00
#
_symmetry.space_group_name_H-M   'P 1'
#
loop_
_entity.id
_entity.type
_entity.pdbx_description
1 polymer ?
#
loop_
_entity_poly.entity_id
_entity_poly.type
_entity_poly.pdbx_seq_one_letter_code
_entity_poly.pdbx_strand_id
1 'polypeptide(L)'
;MDYQKITEVPTTTALTGNESIYIRQGDTFRRVSIAEFLSALDIKDGNDGVSPAVTVATITGGHRLTITDAGGPKSFDVMDGGPGDKGDKGDKGDKGDPGSAAIGLGVCASAADAATKVVSVHTSGFTANRSGILTVAFSVGANTADEPSLSINNKLYAIIDCRDGQPAKAAAMAGQAHTMAGQAHTYVLDPDLSVAFLINPTDTAVAAEPGAIPVYSCSTEAVAASKVLGGAPEIPATQGYTFYVNFANYNSAENPQLVAGNGTYRIAASGRNQSLDPYNLVAGLHLFAVLNDGWVALLNPHTNAVALTAAIEEGLA
;
A
#
# COMPACT_ATOMS: atom_id res chain seq x y z
N MET A 1 -37.82 -22.01 71.01
CA MET A 1 -37.51 -22.77 69.79
C MET A 1 -37.97 -24.19 70.03
N ASP A 2 -39.03 -24.62 69.35
CA ASP A 2 -39.47 -26.02 69.42
C ASP A 2 -38.42 -26.88 68.71
N TYR A 3 -37.71 -27.70 69.48
CA TYR A 3 -36.79 -28.67 68.92
C TYR A 3 -37.60 -29.88 68.45
N GLN A 4 -37.63 -30.13 67.13
CA GLN A 4 -38.16 -31.38 66.59
C GLN A 4 -37.35 -32.54 67.17
N LYS A 5 -38.00 -33.37 67.98
CA LYS A 5 -37.37 -34.51 68.63
C LYS A 5 -37.21 -35.63 67.60
N ILE A 6 -35.98 -35.86 67.15
CA ILE A 6 -35.63 -36.96 66.22
C ILE A 6 -35.62 -38.28 67.02
N THR A 7 -36.78 -38.80 67.40
CA THR A 7 -36.93 -40.02 68.21
C THR A 7 -37.13 -41.30 67.39
N GLU A 8 -37.30 -41.20 66.06
CA GLU A 8 -37.76 -42.33 65.23
C GLU A 8 -36.76 -42.77 64.14
N VAL A 9 -35.48 -42.41 64.24
CA VAL A 9 -34.47 -42.90 63.29
C VAL A 9 -34.09 -44.35 63.66
N PRO A 10 -34.40 -45.36 62.82
CA PRO A 10 -34.16 -46.77 63.12
C PRO A 10 -32.69 -47.07 63.42
N THR A 11 -32.42 -48.06 64.27
CA THR A 11 -31.06 -48.52 64.53
C THR A 11 -30.59 -49.44 63.40
N THR A 12 -29.71 -48.93 62.53
CA THR A 12 -28.97 -49.77 61.58
C THR A 12 -27.60 -50.13 62.15
N THR A 13 -27.35 -51.42 62.36
CA THR A 13 -26.14 -51.94 63.03
C THR A 13 -24.91 -52.07 62.14
N ALA A 14 -25.00 -51.79 60.83
CA ALA A 14 -23.86 -51.88 59.91
C ALA A 14 -23.82 -50.72 58.91
N LEU A 15 -23.06 -49.68 59.24
CA LEU A 15 -22.76 -48.57 58.33
C LEU A 15 -21.39 -48.82 57.66
N THR A 16 -21.39 -49.22 56.40
CA THR A 16 -20.18 -49.33 55.57
C THR A 16 -20.00 -48.03 54.78
N GLY A 17 -18.86 -47.35 54.95
CA GLY A 17 -18.54 -46.09 54.27
C GLY A 17 -18.42 -44.85 55.17
N ASN A 18 -17.96 -43.75 54.59
CA ASN A 18 -17.59 -42.47 55.21
C ASN A 18 -18.74 -41.43 55.23
N GLU A 19 -19.90 -41.74 54.66
CA GLU A 19 -21.07 -40.85 54.58
C GLU A 19 -22.02 -41.02 55.79
N SER A 20 -21.53 -40.68 56.97
CA SER A 20 -22.29 -40.79 58.22
C SER A 20 -22.01 -39.63 59.16
N ILE A 21 -22.99 -39.30 59.99
CA ILE A 21 -22.87 -38.27 61.03
C ILE A 21 -23.01 -38.88 62.43
N TYR A 22 -22.45 -38.23 63.43
CA TYR A 22 -22.63 -38.59 64.83
C TYR A 22 -23.63 -37.64 65.48
N ILE A 23 -24.71 -38.19 66.02
CA ILE A 23 -25.77 -37.46 66.72
C ILE A 23 -25.65 -37.77 68.21
N ARG A 24 -25.64 -36.74 69.06
CA ARG A 24 -25.62 -36.92 70.51
C ARG A 24 -27.00 -37.33 71.02
N GLN A 25 -27.08 -38.46 71.73
CA GLN A 25 -28.27 -38.94 72.42
C GLN A 25 -27.95 -39.12 73.90
N GLY A 26 -28.35 -38.14 74.72
CA GLY A 26 -27.92 -38.05 76.12
C GLY A 26 -26.40 -37.90 76.23
N ASP A 27 -25.75 -38.78 76.98
CA ASP A 27 -24.28 -38.76 77.17
C ASP A 27 -23.53 -39.67 76.18
N THR A 28 -24.22 -40.19 75.18
CA THR A 28 -23.62 -41.06 74.16
C THR A 28 -23.74 -40.43 72.77
N PHE A 29 -22.82 -40.78 71.87
CA PHE A 29 -22.89 -40.41 70.47
C PHE A 29 -23.28 -41.63 69.63
N ARG A 30 -24.31 -41.48 68.79
CA ARG A 30 -24.77 -42.50 67.86
C ARG A 30 -24.41 -42.12 66.43
N ARG A 31 -23.82 -43.04 65.67
CA ARG A 31 -23.53 -42.86 64.25
C ARG A 31 -24.75 -43.23 63.40
N VAL A 32 -25.10 -42.39 62.43
CA VAL A 32 -26.26 -42.55 61.53
C VAL A 32 -25.83 -42.25 60.09
N SER A 33 -26.40 -42.92 59.08
CA SER A 33 -26.15 -42.55 57.68
C SER A 33 -26.70 -41.16 57.35
N ILE A 34 -26.02 -40.42 56.47
CA ILE A 34 -26.51 -39.11 56.02
C ILE A 34 -27.88 -39.25 55.32
N ALA A 35 -28.08 -40.31 54.53
CA ALA A 35 -29.31 -40.54 53.78
C ALA A 35 -30.55 -40.83 54.66
N GLU A 36 -30.39 -41.57 55.76
CA GLU A 36 -31.47 -41.83 56.71
C GLU A 36 -31.74 -40.61 57.59
N PHE A 37 -30.70 -39.86 57.96
CA PHE A 37 -30.85 -38.62 58.71
C PHE A 37 -31.65 -37.56 57.93
N LEU A 38 -31.31 -37.35 56.65
CA LEU A 38 -32.07 -36.46 55.77
C LEU A 38 -33.51 -36.95 55.56
N SER A 39 -33.72 -38.27 55.51
CA SER A 39 -35.07 -38.86 55.45
C SER A 39 -35.92 -38.56 56.68
N ALA A 40 -35.33 -38.67 57.86
CA ALA A 40 -36.05 -38.45 59.12
C ALA A 40 -36.34 -36.96 59.40
N LEU A 41 -35.63 -36.07 58.71
CA LEU A 41 -35.90 -34.63 58.68
C LEU A 41 -36.86 -34.22 57.57
N ASP A 42 -37.33 -35.18 56.76
CA ASP A 42 -38.17 -34.97 55.58
C ASP A 42 -37.50 -34.07 54.51
N ILE A 43 -36.16 -34.04 54.49
CA ILE A 43 -35.35 -33.28 53.54
C ILE A 43 -34.95 -34.23 52.41
N LYS A 44 -35.92 -34.63 51.58
CA LYS A 44 -35.65 -35.48 50.41
C LYS A 44 -35.98 -34.82 49.08
N ASP A 45 -36.90 -33.86 49.08
CA ASP A 45 -37.38 -33.17 47.90
C ASP A 45 -37.94 -31.78 48.29
N GLY A 46 -38.61 -31.08 47.35
CA GLY A 46 -39.49 -29.97 47.72
C GLY A 46 -40.59 -30.41 48.71
N ASN A 47 -41.37 -29.45 49.24
CA ASN A 47 -42.42 -29.70 50.23
C ASN A 47 -43.52 -30.70 49.80
N ASP A 48 -43.49 -31.15 48.55
CA ASP A 48 -44.38 -32.13 47.91
C ASP A 48 -43.72 -33.49 47.60
N GLY A 49 -42.47 -33.72 47.99
CA GLY A 49 -41.80 -34.99 47.69
C GLY A 49 -41.26 -35.10 46.26
N VAL A 50 -41.22 -34.00 45.48
CA VAL A 50 -40.67 -34.01 44.11
C VAL A 50 -39.68 -32.86 43.90
N SER A 51 -38.43 -33.19 43.59
CA SER A 51 -37.46 -32.22 43.07
C SER A 51 -37.71 -31.93 41.59
N PRO A 52 -37.91 -30.67 41.16
CA PRO A 52 -38.10 -30.35 39.76
C PRO A 52 -36.92 -30.78 38.89
N ALA A 53 -37.20 -31.41 37.75
CA ALA A 53 -36.20 -31.81 36.77
C ALA A 53 -36.34 -30.99 35.48
N VAL A 54 -35.20 -30.55 34.92
CA VAL A 54 -35.15 -29.83 33.64
C VAL A 54 -34.46 -30.69 32.60
N THR A 55 -35.09 -30.83 31.43
CA THR A 55 -34.49 -31.48 30.25
C THR A 55 -34.53 -30.55 29.06
N VAL A 56 -33.53 -30.68 28.19
CA VAL A 56 -33.41 -29.90 26.94
C VAL A 56 -33.33 -30.88 25.79
N ALA A 57 -34.20 -30.70 24.79
CA ALA A 57 -34.17 -31.47 23.54
C ALA A 57 -33.97 -30.52 22.36
N THR A 58 -33.13 -30.92 21.40
CA THR A 58 -32.99 -30.18 20.14
C THR A 58 -34.23 -30.38 19.28
N ILE A 59 -34.74 -29.30 18.71
CA ILE A 59 -35.83 -29.30 17.73
C ILE A 59 -35.36 -28.59 16.46
N THR A 60 -36.12 -28.69 15.38
CA THR A 60 -35.79 -27.96 14.15
C THR A 60 -35.86 -26.45 14.41
N GLY A 61 -34.71 -25.76 14.29
CA GLY A 61 -34.61 -24.31 14.46
C GLY A 61 -34.59 -23.83 15.91
N GLY A 62 -34.26 -24.69 16.88
CA GLY A 62 -34.10 -24.28 18.27
C GLY A 62 -34.04 -25.43 19.28
N HIS A 63 -34.52 -25.17 20.49
CA HIS A 63 -34.53 -26.13 21.60
C HIS A 63 -35.86 -26.12 22.36
N ARG A 64 -36.30 -27.31 22.79
CA ARG A 64 -37.45 -27.47 23.70
C ARG A 64 -36.95 -27.69 25.12
N LEU A 65 -37.39 -26.82 26.04
CA LEU A 65 -37.14 -26.99 27.46
C LEU A 65 -38.37 -27.66 28.09
N THR A 66 -38.14 -28.71 28.87
CA THR A 66 -39.20 -29.39 29.64
C THR A 66 -38.84 -29.40 31.11
N ILE A 67 -39.73 -28.83 31.93
CA ILE A 67 -39.65 -28.82 33.38
C ILE A 67 -40.69 -29.81 33.90
N THR A 68 -40.26 -30.79 34.69
CA THR A 68 -41.16 -31.75 35.33
C THR A 68 -41.16 -31.49 36.83
N ASP A 69 -42.33 -31.10 37.36
CA ASP A 69 -42.59 -30.94 38.79
C ASP A 69 -43.70 -31.92 39.24
N ALA A 70 -44.18 -31.82 40.48
CA ALA A 70 -45.26 -32.67 41.00
C ALA A 70 -46.58 -32.58 40.19
N GLY A 71 -46.79 -31.49 39.45
CA GLY A 71 -47.92 -31.29 38.55
C GLY A 71 -47.73 -31.87 37.14
N GLY A 72 -46.59 -32.51 36.86
CA GLY A 72 -46.26 -33.11 35.57
C GLY A 72 -45.40 -32.21 34.66
N PRO A 73 -45.15 -32.65 33.41
CA PRO A 73 -44.25 -31.94 32.50
C PRO A 73 -44.89 -30.68 31.91
N LYS A 74 -44.15 -29.58 31.93
CA LYS A 74 -44.45 -28.30 31.28
C LYS A 74 -43.32 -27.98 30.31
N SER A 75 -43.65 -27.60 29.08
CA SER A 75 -42.62 -27.32 28.07
C SER A 75 -42.89 -26.05 27.26
N PHE A 76 -41.81 -25.47 26.76
CA PHE A 76 -41.83 -24.36 25.81
C PHE A 76 -40.64 -24.45 24.86
N ASP A 77 -40.80 -23.85 23.68
CA ASP A 77 -39.78 -23.80 22.64
C ASP A 77 -39.02 -22.47 22.68
N VAL A 78 -37.71 -22.58 22.54
CA VAL A 78 -36.80 -21.46 22.34
C VAL A 78 -36.23 -21.60 20.93
N MET A 79 -36.68 -20.76 20.01
CA MET A 79 -36.24 -20.77 18.61
C MET A 79 -34.93 -19.99 18.45
N ASP A 80 -34.10 -20.41 17.51
CA ASP A 80 -32.87 -19.72 17.13
C ASP A 80 -33.21 -18.36 16.48
N GLY A 81 -32.39 -17.34 16.78
CA GLY A 81 -32.50 -16.05 16.14
C GLY A 81 -32.17 -16.13 14.65
N GLY A 82 -32.89 -15.36 13.82
CA GLY A 82 -32.52 -15.19 12.42
C GLY A 82 -31.13 -14.53 12.28
N PRO A 83 -30.42 -14.75 11.17
CA PRO A 83 -29.22 -13.98 10.86
C PRO A 83 -29.53 -12.48 10.91
N GLY A 84 -28.71 -11.71 11.64
CA GLY A 84 -28.83 -10.26 11.63
C GLY A 84 -28.55 -9.69 10.24
N ASP A 85 -29.17 -8.55 9.92
CA ASP A 85 -28.91 -7.86 8.68
C ASP A 85 -27.42 -7.54 8.52
N LYS A 86 -26.92 -7.67 7.30
CA LYS A 86 -25.55 -7.27 6.97
C LYS A 86 -25.44 -5.76 7.20
N GLY A 87 -24.57 -5.36 8.12
CA GLY A 87 -24.31 -3.93 8.37
C GLY A 87 -23.92 -3.20 7.08
N ASP A 88 -24.37 -1.96 6.96
CA ASP A 88 -24.09 -1.12 5.80
C ASP A 88 -22.58 -0.98 5.57
N LYS A 89 -22.20 -0.95 4.30
CA LYS A 89 -20.82 -0.67 3.91
C LYS A 89 -20.53 0.78 4.32
N GLY A 90 -19.54 0.97 5.21
CA GLY A 90 -19.10 2.31 5.59
C GLY A 90 -18.69 3.15 4.38
N ASP A 91 -18.89 4.46 4.49
CA ASP A 91 -18.57 5.42 3.43
C ASP A 91 -17.10 5.32 3.02
N LYS A 92 -16.87 5.46 1.71
CA LYS A 92 -15.52 5.55 1.16
C LYS A 92 -14.92 6.86 1.67
N GLY A 93 -13.80 6.79 2.39
CA GLY A 93 -13.07 7.98 2.83
C GLY A 93 -12.69 8.88 1.65
N ASP A 94 -12.63 10.18 1.92
CA ASP A 94 -12.27 11.18 0.92
C ASP A 94 -10.92 10.84 0.26
N LYS A 95 -10.87 11.01 -1.05
CA LYS A 95 -9.64 10.85 -1.83
C LYS A 95 -8.67 11.97 -1.43
N GLY A 96 -7.48 11.61 -0.97
CA GLY A 96 -6.41 12.60 -0.77
C GLY A 96 -6.07 13.30 -2.09
N ASP A 97 -5.77 14.60 -2.01
CA ASP A 97 -5.40 15.39 -3.19
C ASP A 97 -4.22 14.75 -3.93
N PRO A 98 -4.30 14.56 -5.25
CA PRO A 98 -3.16 14.08 -6.02
C PRO A 98 -2.02 15.09 -5.87
N GLY A 99 -0.89 14.64 -5.34
CA GLY A 99 0.34 15.41 -5.32
C GLY A 99 0.70 15.79 -6.77
N SER A 100 0.49 17.05 -7.13
CA SER A 100 0.81 17.57 -8.45
C SER A 100 2.31 17.37 -8.67
N ALA A 101 2.70 16.53 -9.64
CA ALA A 101 4.03 16.56 -10.23
C ALA A 101 4.17 17.86 -11.03
N ALA A 102 4.23 18.99 -10.31
CA ALA A 102 4.32 20.30 -10.91
C ALA A 102 5.66 20.41 -11.63
N ILE A 103 5.62 20.57 -12.95
CA ILE A 103 6.80 20.98 -13.72
C ILE A 103 7.10 22.44 -13.33
N GLY A 104 8.22 22.64 -12.67
CA GLY A 104 8.70 23.94 -12.25
C GLY A 104 9.42 24.66 -13.39
N LEU A 105 9.27 25.98 -13.43
CA LEU A 105 10.10 26.89 -14.21
C LEU A 105 10.88 27.77 -13.24
N GLY A 106 12.17 27.93 -13.47
CA GLY A 106 13.05 28.77 -12.68
C GLY A 106 13.97 29.62 -13.55
N VAL A 107 14.53 30.66 -12.96
CA VAL A 107 15.58 31.50 -13.57
C VAL A 107 16.77 31.53 -12.63
N CYS A 108 17.96 31.37 -13.17
CA CYS A 108 19.22 31.54 -12.47
C CYS A 108 19.97 32.75 -13.02
N ALA A 109 20.23 33.72 -12.13
CA ALA A 109 21.02 34.92 -12.41
C ALA A 109 22.38 34.90 -11.67
N SER A 110 22.85 33.72 -11.26
CA SER A 110 24.19 33.59 -10.68
C SER A 110 25.27 33.76 -11.75
N ALA A 111 26.42 34.29 -11.34
CA ALA A 111 27.57 34.47 -12.23
C ALA A 111 28.01 33.15 -12.89
N ALA A 112 28.60 33.25 -14.08
CA ALA A 112 29.10 32.13 -14.88
C ALA A 112 30.03 31.19 -14.10
N ASP A 113 30.91 31.76 -13.29
CA ASP A 113 31.94 31.10 -12.47
C ASP A 113 31.45 30.70 -11.06
N ALA A 114 30.23 31.07 -10.67
CA ALA A 114 29.68 30.67 -9.39
C ALA A 114 29.38 29.16 -9.36
N ALA A 115 30.04 28.40 -8.49
CA ALA A 115 29.74 26.97 -8.31
C ALA A 115 28.30 26.74 -7.81
N THR A 116 27.78 27.64 -6.97
CA THR A 116 26.37 27.62 -6.57
C THR A 116 25.53 28.50 -7.49
N LYS A 117 24.58 27.87 -8.19
CA LYS A 117 23.59 28.50 -9.06
C LYS A 117 22.28 28.69 -8.30
N VAL A 118 22.00 29.92 -7.92
CA VAL A 118 20.79 30.27 -7.17
C VAL A 118 19.62 30.39 -8.13
N VAL A 119 18.58 29.57 -7.90
CA VAL A 119 17.41 29.47 -8.76
C VAL A 119 16.22 30.16 -8.12
N SER A 120 15.66 31.14 -8.82
CA SER A 120 14.36 31.72 -8.50
C SER A 120 13.27 30.96 -9.22
N VAL A 121 12.48 30.17 -8.49
CA VAL A 121 11.35 29.42 -9.06
C VAL A 121 10.18 30.36 -9.31
N HIS A 122 9.63 30.33 -10.53
CA HIS A 122 8.54 31.19 -11.00
C HIS A 122 7.20 30.44 -11.08
N THR A 123 7.20 29.10 -11.03
CA THR A 123 5.96 28.33 -10.92
C THR A 123 5.41 28.43 -9.50
N SER A 124 4.24 29.06 -9.36
CA SER A 124 3.53 29.17 -8.07
C SER A 124 3.23 27.79 -7.49
N GLY A 125 3.44 27.61 -6.19
CA GLY A 125 3.19 26.35 -5.49
C GLY A 125 4.15 25.21 -5.85
N PHE A 126 5.22 25.48 -6.62
CA PHE A 126 6.24 24.47 -6.86
C PHE A 126 6.98 24.12 -5.58
N THR A 127 6.98 22.83 -5.27
CA THR A 127 7.76 22.23 -4.20
C THR A 127 8.71 21.24 -4.84
N ALA A 128 10.01 21.32 -4.50
CA ALA A 128 10.97 20.33 -4.90
C ALA A 128 10.62 19.00 -4.21
N ASN A 129 10.07 18.07 -5.00
CA ASN A 129 9.71 16.73 -4.57
C ASN A 129 10.58 15.72 -5.31
N ARG A 130 10.66 14.50 -4.79
CA ARG A 130 11.32 13.39 -5.49
C ARG A 130 10.68 13.22 -6.87
N SER A 131 11.51 13.13 -7.90
CA SER A 131 11.11 13.09 -9.31
C SER A 131 10.42 14.37 -9.82
N GLY A 132 10.48 15.47 -9.06
CA GLY A 132 10.01 16.77 -9.51
C GLY A 132 10.87 17.29 -10.65
N ILE A 133 10.25 17.81 -11.70
CA ILE A 133 10.95 18.35 -12.87
C ILE A 133 11.06 19.86 -12.70
N LEU A 134 12.24 20.42 -12.88
CA LEU A 134 12.48 21.86 -12.87
C LEU A 134 13.28 22.24 -14.12
N THR A 135 12.75 23.15 -14.94
CA THR A 135 13.51 23.76 -16.04
C THR A 135 13.99 25.13 -15.61
N VAL A 136 15.30 25.36 -15.70
CA VAL A 136 15.96 26.59 -15.25
C VAL A 136 16.60 27.30 -16.43
N ALA A 137 16.20 28.55 -16.67
CA ALA A 137 16.85 29.44 -17.62
C ALA A 137 18.02 30.19 -16.97
N PHE A 138 19.19 30.18 -17.60
CA PHE A 138 20.39 30.89 -17.15
C PHE A 138 20.54 32.21 -17.90
N SER A 139 20.67 33.32 -17.16
CA SER A 139 20.59 34.67 -17.73
C SER A 139 21.94 35.41 -17.83
N VAL A 140 23.03 34.85 -17.30
CA VAL A 140 24.31 35.59 -17.10
C VAL A 140 25.48 35.08 -17.96
N GLY A 141 25.24 34.10 -18.84
CA GLY A 141 26.25 33.49 -19.71
C GLY A 141 26.53 32.01 -19.37
N ALA A 142 27.43 31.39 -20.15
CA ALA A 142 27.83 29.99 -19.99
C ALA A 142 28.32 29.72 -18.57
N ASN A 143 27.94 28.56 -18.04
CA ASN A 143 28.60 28.08 -16.84
C ASN A 143 30.09 27.80 -17.12
N THR A 144 30.97 28.31 -16.26
CA THR A 144 32.41 28.02 -16.27
C THR A 144 32.86 27.30 -14.99
N ALA A 145 31.94 27.01 -14.07
CA ALA A 145 32.23 26.30 -12.83
C ALA A 145 32.10 24.79 -13.02
N ASP A 146 33.12 24.04 -12.62
CA ASP A 146 33.03 22.59 -12.46
C ASP A 146 32.27 22.24 -11.17
N GLU A 147 31.62 21.06 -11.18
CA GLU A 147 30.81 20.55 -10.08
C GLU A 147 29.75 21.54 -9.56
N PRO A 148 28.96 22.18 -10.45
CA PRO A 148 28.01 23.18 -10.01
C PRO A 148 26.87 22.53 -9.21
N SER A 149 26.22 23.34 -8.37
CA SER A 149 25.05 22.94 -7.59
C SER A 149 23.91 23.93 -7.79
N LEU A 150 22.65 23.45 -7.78
CA LEU A 150 21.47 24.31 -7.76
C LEU A 150 21.09 24.64 -6.32
N SER A 151 20.87 25.91 -6.02
CA SER A 151 20.20 26.32 -4.78
C SER A 151 18.75 26.68 -5.09
N ILE A 152 17.82 25.85 -4.61
CA ILE A 152 16.38 25.98 -4.84
C ILE A 152 15.71 26.08 -3.46
N ASN A 153 14.98 27.17 -3.20
CA ASN A 153 14.33 27.41 -1.90
C ASN A 153 15.28 27.18 -0.70
N ASN A 154 16.51 27.70 -0.80
CA ASN A 154 17.57 27.59 0.21
C ASN A 154 18.12 26.17 0.46
N LYS A 155 17.75 25.19 -0.36
CA LYS A 155 18.34 23.85 -0.35
C LYS A 155 19.28 23.67 -1.53
N LEU A 156 20.45 23.10 -1.27
CA LEU A 156 21.48 22.83 -2.27
C LEU A 156 21.27 21.45 -2.88
N TYR A 157 21.43 21.35 -4.19
CA TYR A 157 21.35 20.13 -4.97
C TYR A 157 22.60 19.99 -5.82
N ALA A 158 23.35 18.90 -5.65
CA ALA A 158 24.47 18.60 -6.52
C ALA A 158 23.95 18.31 -7.93
N ILE A 159 24.55 18.93 -8.96
CA ILE A 159 24.15 18.66 -10.34
C ILE A 159 24.90 17.41 -10.82
N ILE A 160 24.13 16.41 -11.24
CA ILE A 160 24.66 15.15 -11.78
C ILE A 160 24.37 15.11 -13.28
N ASP A 161 25.39 14.87 -14.11
CA ASP A 161 25.23 14.69 -15.54
C ASP A 161 24.56 13.34 -15.81
N CYS A 162 23.44 13.34 -16.53
CA CYS A 162 22.69 12.11 -16.79
C CYS A 162 23.46 11.11 -17.66
N ARG A 163 24.50 11.55 -18.40
CA ARG A 163 25.23 10.71 -19.36
C ARG A 163 26.20 9.75 -18.69
N ASP A 164 26.81 10.16 -17.58
CA ASP A 164 27.85 9.38 -16.88
C ASP A 164 27.60 9.23 -15.38
N GLY A 165 26.57 9.88 -14.83
CA GLY A 165 26.24 9.85 -13.41
C GLY A 165 27.26 10.55 -12.52
N GLN A 166 28.19 11.32 -13.09
CA GLN A 166 29.20 12.08 -12.35
C GLN A 166 28.71 13.50 -12.06
N PRO A 167 29.35 14.21 -11.11
CA PRO A 167 29.15 15.65 -10.97
C PRO A 167 29.33 16.36 -12.31
N ALA A 168 28.38 17.23 -12.67
CA ALA A 168 28.42 17.93 -13.93
C ALA A 168 29.69 18.79 -14.04
N LYS A 169 30.31 18.81 -15.22
CA LYS A 169 31.43 19.71 -15.52
C LYS A 169 30.92 21.06 -16.01
N ALA A 170 31.80 22.06 -16.06
CA ALA A 170 31.49 23.37 -16.62
C ALA A 170 30.86 23.26 -18.01
N ALA A 171 31.49 22.44 -18.87
CA ALA A 171 31.07 22.20 -20.25
C ALA A 171 29.61 21.75 -20.35
N ALA A 172 29.18 20.82 -19.47
CA ALA A 172 27.82 20.25 -19.43
C ALA A 172 26.72 21.32 -19.33
N MET A 173 27.03 22.51 -18.81
CA MET A 173 26.12 23.64 -18.65
C MET A 173 26.59 24.92 -19.36
N ALA A 174 27.58 24.80 -20.26
CA ALA A 174 28.22 25.93 -20.92
C ALA A 174 27.44 26.43 -22.15
N GLY A 175 26.54 25.63 -22.72
CA GLY A 175 25.71 26.05 -23.84
C GLY A 175 26.33 25.93 -25.22
N GLN A 176 25.51 25.94 -26.28
CA GLN A 176 26.01 26.03 -27.66
C GLN A 176 26.58 27.44 -27.96
N ALA A 177 27.74 27.46 -28.64
CA ALA A 177 28.46 28.66 -29.01
C ALA A 177 27.71 29.44 -30.09
N HIS A 178 26.82 30.36 -29.68
CA HIS A 178 26.54 31.67 -30.27
C HIS A 178 25.23 32.20 -29.66
N THR A 179 25.32 33.28 -28.87
CA THR A 179 24.26 33.98 -28.11
C THR A 179 23.83 33.30 -26.79
N MET A 180 24.26 33.90 -25.67
CA MET A 180 24.29 33.27 -24.33
C MET A 180 23.35 33.90 -23.29
N ALA A 181 22.26 34.52 -23.74
CA ALA A 181 21.14 34.91 -22.89
C ALA A 181 19.95 34.01 -23.23
N GLY A 182 19.53 33.14 -22.31
CA GLY A 182 18.28 32.38 -22.45
C GLY A 182 18.39 30.88 -22.69
N GLN A 183 19.50 30.24 -22.34
CA GLN A 183 19.55 28.77 -22.37
C GLN A 183 18.92 28.18 -21.11
N ALA A 184 18.11 27.14 -21.32
CA ALA A 184 17.40 26.45 -20.28
C ALA A 184 17.91 25.01 -20.13
N HIS A 185 18.18 24.61 -18.90
CA HIS A 185 18.46 23.23 -18.56
C HIS A 185 17.31 22.63 -17.76
N THR A 186 16.98 21.38 -18.04
CA THR A 186 15.94 20.63 -17.35
C THR A 186 16.59 19.66 -16.37
N TYR A 187 16.06 19.67 -15.16
CA TYR A 187 16.53 18.86 -14.04
C TYR A 187 15.42 17.98 -13.51
N VAL A 188 15.77 16.75 -13.14
CA VAL A 188 14.96 15.91 -12.26
C VAL A 188 15.52 16.01 -10.85
N LEU A 189 14.68 16.39 -9.89
CA LEU A 189 15.08 16.63 -8.51
C LEU A 189 14.88 15.37 -7.65
N ASP A 190 15.87 15.09 -6.81
CA ASP A 190 15.75 14.19 -5.67
C ASP A 190 16.13 14.97 -4.40
N PRO A 191 15.15 15.52 -3.67
CA PRO A 191 15.39 16.22 -2.41
C PRO A 191 15.94 15.32 -1.31
N ASP A 192 15.66 14.02 -1.33
CA ASP A 192 16.13 13.11 -0.28
C ASP A 192 17.64 12.89 -0.41
N LEU A 193 18.12 12.79 -1.65
CA LEU A 193 19.54 12.68 -1.97
C LEU A 193 20.24 14.04 -2.15
N SER A 194 19.49 15.14 -2.18
CA SER A 194 20.00 16.49 -2.50
C SER A 194 20.73 16.52 -3.86
N VAL A 195 20.08 15.93 -4.87
CA VAL A 195 20.61 15.80 -6.23
C VAL A 195 19.64 16.41 -7.25
N ALA A 196 20.20 17.06 -8.27
CA ALA A 196 19.51 17.50 -9.47
C ALA A 196 20.15 16.84 -10.70
N PHE A 197 19.45 15.91 -11.34
CA PHE A 197 19.93 15.26 -12.55
C PHE A 197 19.74 16.17 -13.75
N LEU A 198 20.82 16.59 -14.39
CA LEU A 198 20.82 17.38 -15.62
C LEU A 198 20.48 16.49 -16.80
N ILE A 199 19.32 16.72 -17.42
CA ILE A 199 18.78 15.84 -18.48
C ILE A 199 19.19 16.28 -19.89
N ASN A 200 19.60 17.54 -20.05
CA ASN A 200 20.04 18.12 -21.31
C ASN A 200 21.42 18.78 -21.17
N PRO A 201 22.47 18.03 -20.81
CA PRO A 201 23.83 18.55 -20.80
C PRO A 201 24.27 18.95 -22.22
N THR A 202 25.07 20.01 -22.32
CA THR A 202 25.69 20.50 -23.56
C THR A 202 27.18 20.25 -23.52
N ASP A 203 27.89 19.99 -24.62
CA ASP A 203 29.36 20.12 -24.64
C ASP A 203 29.77 20.83 -25.94
N THR A 204 30.55 21.91 -25.83
CA THR A 204 31.06 22.66 -26.99
C THR A 204 32.29 22.04 -27.66
N ALA A 205 32.66 20.80 -27.34
CA ALA A 205 33.94 20.22 -27.75
C ALA A 205 33.86 18.91 -28.57
N VAL A 206 32.70 18.49 -29.05
CA VAL A 206 32.63 17.37 -30.00
C VAL A 206 31.77 17.77 -31.19
N ALA A 207 32.43 18.01 -32.31
CA ALA A 207 31.83 17.92 -33.64
C ALA A 207 31.44 16.45 -33.89
N ALA A 208 30.37 16.00 -33.25
CA ALA A 208 29.50 14.95 -33.72
C ALA A 208 28.14 15.63 -33.84
N GLU A 209 27.48 15.46 -34.98
CA GLU A 209 26.11 15.91 -35.25
C GLU A 209 25.26 15.93 -33.96
N PRO A 210 24.54 17.03 -33.65
CA PRO A 210 23.82 17.16 -32.38
C PRO A 210 22.75 16.08 -32.33
N GLY A 211 23.07 14.98 -31.64
CA GLY A 211 22.18 13.84 -31.51
C GLY A 211 21.00 14.25 -30.65
N ALA A 212 19.92 14.73 -31.26
CA ALA A 212 18.63 14.81 -30.61
C ALA A 212 18.37 13.51 -29.84
N ILE A 213 17.83 13.60 -28.62
CA ILE A 213 17.38 12.41 -27.90
C ILE A 213 16.47 11.64 -28.85
N PRO A 214 16.82 10.40 -29.24
CA PRO A 214 16.12 9.72 -30.32
C PRO A 214 14.69 9.48 -29.91
N VAL A 215 13.79 9.71 -30.86
CA VAL A 215 12.36 9.50 -30.68
C VAL A 215 11.95 8.30 -31.51
N TYR A 216 11.53 7.24 -30.84
CA TYR A 216 10.90 6.09 -31.44
C TYR A 216 9.38 6.28 -31.48
N SER A 217 8.72 5.66 -32.44
CA SER A 217 7.25 5.59 -32.50
C SER A 217 6.79 4.19 -32.11
N CYS A 218 5.66 4.07 -31.42
CA CYS A 218 5.05 2.77 -31.11
C CYS A 218 3.56 2.83 -31.43
N SER A 219 3.12 2.09 -32.45
CA SER A 219 1.72 1.96 -32.84
C SER A 219 1.11 0.61 -32.46
N THR A 220 1.82 -0.17 -31.62
CA THR A 220 1.36 -1.49 -31.19
C THR A 220 0.05 -1.37 -30.42
N GLU A 221 -0.85 -2.34 -30.58
CA GLU A 221 -2.16 -2.35 -29.90
C GLU A 221 -2.02 -2.36 -28.37
N ALA A 222 -3.04 -1.83 -27.68
CA ALA A 222 -3.05 -1.68 -26.22
C ALA A 222 -2.81 -3.01 -25.48
N VAL A 223 -3.43 -4.09 -25.96
CA VAL A 223 -3.43 -5.42 -25.35
C VAL A 223 -2.16 -6.24 -25.59
N ALA A 224 -1.28 -5.81 -26.50
CA ALA A 224 -0.06 -6.54 -26.81
C ALA A 224 1.07 -6.19 -25.82
N ALA A 225 1.61 -7.18 -25.10
CA ALA A 225 2.71 -6.94 -24.15
C ALA A 225 4.01 -6.47 -24.84
N SER A 226 4.29 -6.97 -26.04
CA SER A 226 5.42 -6.53 -26.84
C SER A 226 5.10 -5.22 -27.57
N LYS A 227 5.73 -4.12 -27.16
CA LYS A 227 5.59 -2.79 -27.77
C LYS A 227 6.70 -2.57 -28.79
N VAL A 228 6.36 -2.77 -30.06
CA VAL A 228 7.31 -2.71 -31.17
C VAL A 228 7.56 -1.25 -31.56
N LEU A 229 8.83 -0.87 -31.54
CA LEU A 229 9.30 0.48 -31.85
C LEU A 229 9.66 0.61 -33.33
N GLY A 230 9.19 1.67 -33.99
CA GLY A 230 9.56 2.06 -35.34
C GLY A 230 10.35 3.37 -35.37
N GLY A 231 11.32 3.49 -36.29
CA GLY A 231 11.87 4.79 -36.70
C GLY A 231 13.40 4.95 -36.85
N ALA A 232 14.27 4.24 -36.11
CA ALA A 232 15.75 4.40 -36.18
C ALA A 232 16.44 3.25 -35.39
N PRO A 233 17.80 3.18 -35.27
CA PRO A 233 18.54 1.94 -34.99
C PRO A 233 18.24 1.30 -33.63
N GLU A 234 18.73 0.08 -33.41
CA GLU A 234 18.66 -0.64 -32.15
C GLU A 234 19.01 0.26 -30.96
N ILE A 235 18.24 0.16 -29.86
CA ILE A 235 18.51 0.94 -28.66
C ILE A 235 19.92 0.56 -28.16
N PRO A 236 20.88 1.50 -28.12
CA PRO A 236 22.22 1.24 -27.61
C PRO A 236 22.16 0.61 -26.22
N ALA A 237 22.91 -0.47 -26.01
CA ALA A 237 22.98 -1.16 -24.72
C ALA A 237 23.75 -0.37 -23.64
N THR A 238 24.22 0.84 -23.95
CA THR A 238 24.92 1.71 -23.01
C THR A 238 24.00 2.09 -21.85
N GLN A 239 24.34 1.65 -20.63
CA GLN A 239 23.66 2.07 -19.41
C GLN A 239 23.61 3.61 -19.33
N GLY A 240 22.45 4.15 -18.97
CA GLY A 240 22.19 5.60 -18.95
C GLY A 240 21.76 6.20 -20.29
N TYR A 241 21.79 5.44 -21.39
CA TYR A 241 21.30 5.93 -22.68
C TYR A 241 19.82 6.28 -22.61
N THR A 242 19.47 7.53 -22.94
CA THR A 242 18.10 8.05 -22.90
C THR A 242 17.47 8.13 -24.28
N PHE A 243 16.18 7.84 -24.35
CA PHE A 243 15.39 7.93 -25.57
C PHE A 243 13.92 8.15 -25.26
N TYR A 244 13.20 8.75 -26.21
CA TYR A 244 11.75 8.88 -26.14
C TYR A 244 11.05 7.79 -26.95
N VAL A 245 9.87 7.39 -26.48
CA VAL A 245 8.92 6.61 -27.27
C VAL A 245 7.59 7.38 -27.30
N ASN A 246 7.10 7.68 -28.50
CA ASN A 246 5.76 8.22 -28.70
C ASN A 246 4.80 7.06 -28.97
N PHE A 247 3.94 6.76 -28.00
CA PHE A 247 2.93 5.72 -28.11
C PHE A 247 1.66 6.27 -28.75
N ALA A 248 1.15 5.60 -29.79
CA ALA A 248 -0.13 5.96 -30.39
C ALA A 248 -1.32 5.53 -29.51
N ASN A 249 -1.14 4.46 -28.73
CA ASN A 249 -2.18 3.85 -27.90
C ASN A 249 -1.72 3.80 -26.44
N TYR A 250 -2.67 3.84 -25.50
CA TYR A 250 -2.39 3.41 -24.13
C TYR A 250 -2.07 1.91 -24.07
N ASN A 251 -1.44 1.45 -23.00
CA ASN A 251 -1.21 0.03 -22.75
C ASN A 251 -2.22 -0.53 -21.74
N SER A 252 -2.74 -1.73 -22.02
CA SER A 252 -3.52 -2.53 -21.08
C SER A 252 -2.90 -3.91 -20.82
N ALA A 253 -1.80 -4.24 -21.48
CA ALA A 253 -1.11 -5.50 -21.31
C ALA A 253 -0.28 -5.51 -20.01
N GLU A 254 -0.34 -6.62 -19.27
CA GLU A 254 0.57 -6.85 -18.14
C GLU A 254 2.01 -7.06 -18.60
N ASN A 255 2.96 -6.57 -17.79
CA ASN A 255 4.39 -6.72 -18.02
C ASN A 255 4.85 -6.30 -19.43
N PRO A 256 4.53 -5.07 -19.89
CA PRO A 256 4.90 -4.63 -21.22
C PRO A 256 6.42 -4.54 -21.39
N GLN A 257 6.88 -4.81 -22.60
CA GLN A 257 8.30 -4.80 -22.98
C GLN A 257 8.47 -4.00 -24.26
N LEU A 258 9.58 -3.27 -24.39
CA LEU A 258 9.93 -2.60 -25.64
C LEU A 258 10.67 -3.58 -26.54
N VAL A 259 10.31 -3.61 -27.82
CA VAL A 259 11.00 -4.38 -28.86
C VAL A 259 11.54 -3.40 -29.88
N ALA A 260 12.87 -3.35 -30.02
CA ALA A 260 13.56 -2.45 -30.93
C ALA A 260 14.64 -3.23 -31.68
N GLY A 261 14.50 -3.38 -33.00
CA GLY A 261 15.38 -4.26 -33.78
C GLY A 261 15.31 -5.71 -33.27
N ASN A 262 16.47 -6.24 -32.86
CA ASN A 262 16.58 -7.60 -32.29
C ASN A 262 16.51 -7.61 -30.76
N GLY A 263 16.53 -6.43 -30.12
CA GLY A 263 16.52 -6.28 -28.67
C GLY A 263 15.10 -6.34 -28.10
N THR A 264 14.96 -7.00 -26.95
CA THR A 264 13.76 -6.96 -26.11
C THR A 264 14.12 -6.44 -24.73
N TYR A 265 13.44 -5.39 -24.29
CA TYR A 265 13.75 -4.66 -23.07
C TYR A 265 12.56 -4.67 -22.13
N ARG A 266 12.75 -5.19 -20.92
CA ARG A 266 11.78 -5.12 -19.83
C ARG A 266 11.72 -3.71 -19.28
N ILE A 267 10.51 -3.28 -18.93
CA ILE A 267 10.28 -1.92 -18.45
C ILE A 267 10.15 -1.94 -16.94
N ALA A 268 10.96 -1.14 -16.25
CA ALA A 268 10.87 -0.87 -14.83
C ALA A 268 10.34 0.55 -14.60
N ALA A 269 9.48 0.76 -13.61
CA ALA A 269 9.11 2.11 -13.18
C ALA A 269 10.25 2.74 -12.37
N SER A 270 10.58 4.02 -12.60
CA SER A 270 11.56 4.71 -11.78
C SER A 270 11.08 4.78 -10.31
N GLY A 271 11.86 4.20 -9.39
CA GLY A 271 11.71 4.45 -7.96
C GLY A 271 10.91 3.45 -7.12
N ARG A 272 10.46 2.30 -7.65
CA ARG A 272 9.83 1.26 -6.81
C ARG A 272 10.22 -0.16 -7.25
N ASN A 273 10.57 -1.01 -6.28
CA ASN A 273 10.61 -2.47 -6.42
C ASN A 273 9.19 -3.06 -6.61
N GLN A 274 8.37 -2.49 -7.50
CA GLN A 274 7.00 -2.91 -7.78
C GLN A 274 6.78 -3.15 -9.27
N SER A 275 5.93 -4.13 -9.55
CA SER A 275 5.41 -4.45 -10.88
C SER A 275 4.91 -3.17 -11.56
N LEU A 276 5.32 -2.94 -12.82
CA LEU A 276 4.84 -1.83 -13.64
C LEU A 276 3.33 -2.00 -13.84
N ASP A 277 2.55 -0.97 -13.51
CA ASP A 277 1.12 -0.97 -13.83
C ASP A 277 0.96 -0.83 -15.36
N PRO A 278 0.16 -1.68 -16.02
CA PRO A 278 -0.07 -1.59 -17.46
C PRO A 278 -0.35 -0.17 -17.95
N TYR A 279 -1.12 0.61 -17.19
CA TYR A 279 -1.57 1.94 -17.59
C TYR A 279 -0.58 3.06 -17.21
N ASN A 280 0.64 2.72 -16.77
CA ASN A 280 1.73 3.69 -16.67
C ASN A 280 2.23 4.15 -18.05
N LEU A 281 1.96 3.37 -19.10
CA LEU A 281 2.21 3.73 -20.50
C LEU A 281 0.89 4.16 -21.14
N VAL A 282 0.74 5.45 -21.38
CA VAL A 282 -0.42 6.04 -22.05
C VAL A 282 -0.05 6.47 -23.47
N ALA A 283 -1.05 6.85 -24.27
CA ALA A 283 -0.76 7.49 -25.55
C ALA A 283 0.02 8.80 -25.32
N GLY A 284 1.01 9.07 -26.16
CA GLY A 284 1.90 10.22 -26.07
C GLY A 284 3.35 9.85 -25.75
N LEU A 285 4.11 10.88 -25.39
CA LEU A 285 5.57 10.81 -25.30
C LEU A 285 6.03 10.33 -23.91
N HIS A 286 6.76 9.22 -23.88
CA HIS A 286 7.39 8.67 -22.68
C HIS A 286 8.91 8.65 -22.79
N LEU A 287 9.60 9.00 -21.71
CA LEU A 287 11.05 9.05 -21.60
C LEU A 287 11.57 7.79 -20.92
N PHE A 288 12.56 7.15 -21.54
CA PHE A 288 13.22 5.95 -21.04
C PHE A 288 14.72 6.15 -20.87
N ALA A 289 15.31 5.37 -19.96
CA ALA A 289 16.75 5.22 -19.81
C ALA A 289 17.13 3.73 -19.77
N VAL A 290 18.21 3.35 -20.44
CA VAL A 290 18.76 1.98 -20.37
C VAL A 290 19.37 1.74 -18.98
N LEU A 291 18.94 0.68 -18.30
CA LEU A 291 19.47 0.33 -16.97
C LEU A 291 20.61 -0.68 -17.08
N ASN A 292 20.41 -1.78 -17.79
CA ASN A 292 21.39 -2.83 -18.05
C ASN A 292 20.87 -3.71 -19.20
N ASP A 293 21.62 -4.77 -19.54
CA ASP A 293 21.26 -5.69 -20.62
C ASP A 293 19.84 -6.24 -20.46
N GLY A 294 18.93 -5.71 -21.28
CA GLY A 294 17.52 -6.13 -21.33
C GLY A 294 16.58 -5.38 -20.38
N TRP A 295 17.00 -4.31 -19.72
CA TRP A 295 16.11 -3.46 -18.90
C TRP A 295 16.19 -1.98 -19.24
N VAL A 296 15.03 -1.33 -19.24
CA VAL A 296 14.87 0.12 -19.36
C VAL A 296 14.00 0.65 -18.23
N ALA A 297 14.33 1.85 -17.73
CA ALA A 297 13.52 2.57 -16.76
C ALA A 297 12.59 3.54 -17.48
N LEU A 298 11.29 3.49 -17.15
CA LEU A 298 10.32 4.53 -17.48
C LEU A 298 10.46 5.68 -16.48
N LEU A 299 10.89 6.84 -16.97
CA LEU A 299 11.22 8.00 -16.13
C LEU A 299 10.03 8.94 -15.89
N ASN A 300 8.98 8.83 -16.71
CA ASN A 300 7.75 9.60 -16.59
C ASN A 300 6.50 8.69 -16.62
N PRO A 301 6.35 7.76 -15.66
CA PRO A 301 5.16 6.90 -15.61
C PRO A 301 3.90 7.73 -15.40
N HIS A 302 2.81 7.39 -16.09
CA HIS A 302 1.51 8.01 -15.85
C HIS A 302 1.04 7.69 -14.42
N THR A 303 0.82 8.74 -13.62
CA THR A 303 0.63 8.66 -12.15
C THR A 303 -0.77 8.19 -11.73
N ASN A 304 -1.75 8.27 -12.63
CA ASN A 304 -3.15 7.91 -12.39
C ASN A 304 -3.59 6.68 -13.20
N ALA A 305 -2.69 5.72 -13.40
CA ALA A 305 -2.94 4.46 -14.10
C ALA A 305 -4.27 3.79 -13.67
N VAL A 306 -4.50 3.67 -12.36
CA VAL A 306 -5.73 3.08 -11.78
C VAL A 306 -7.02 3.84 -12.13
N ALA A 307 -6.95 5.18 -12.24
CA ALA A 307 -8.13 5.98 -12.62
C ALA A 307 -8.42 5.87 -14.12
N LEU A 308 -7.37 5.74 -14.95
CA LEU A 308 -7.52 5.45 -16.37
C LEU A 308 -8.06 4.04 -16.60
N THR A 309 -7.65 3.04 -15.80
CA THR A 309 -8.23 1.70 -15.80
C THR A 309 -9.74 1.76 -15.57
N ALA A 310 -10.17 2.46 -14.52
CA ALA A 310 -11.59 2.60 -14.20
C ALA A 310 -12.38 3.31 -15.32
N ALA A 311 -11.82 4.38 -15.91
CA ALA A 311 -12.47 5.09 -17.01
C ALA A 311 -12.59 4.24 -18.29
N ILE A 312 -11.60 3.41 -18.59
CA ILE A 312 -11.63 2.47 -19.73
C ILE A 312 -12.66 1.36 -19.48
N GLU A 313 -12.69 0.78 -18.28
CA GLU A 313 -13.68 -0.25 -17.90
C GLU A 313 -15.13 0.27 -17.95
N GLU A 314 -15.33 1.57 -17.69
CA GLU A 314 -16.62 2.26 -17.81
C GLU A 314 -16.92 2.78 -19.23
N GLY A 315 -15.99 2.65 -20.19
CA GLY A 315 -16.16 3.10 -21.57
C GLY A 315 -16.15 4.63 -21.77
N LEU A 316 -15.54 5.36 -20.83
CA LEU A 316 -15.52 6.82 -20.77
C LEU A 316 -14.22 7.45 -21.32
N ALA A 317 -13.27 6.62 -21.77
CA ALA A 317 -11.95 7.01 -22.26
C ALA A 317 -11.82 6.81 -23.78
#